data_AF-A0A1A9PLF8-F1
#
_entry.id   AF-A0A1A9PLF8-F1
#
_cell.length_a   1.000
_cell.length_b   1.000
_cell.length_c   1.000
_cell.angle_alpha   90.00
_cell.angle_beta   90.00
_cell.angle_gamma   90.00
#
_symmetry.space_group_name_H-M   'P 1'
#
loop_
_entity.id
_entity.type
_entity.pdbx_description
1 polymer ?
#
loop_
_entity_poly.entity_id
_entity_poly.type
_entity_poly.pdbx_seq_one_letter_code
_entity_poly.pdbx_strand_id
1 'polypeptide(L)'
;MAFLLNKSDMASSIGISVQAFDKWGVPPVERRGREVFYDVKTVLEIDRERRQHNQRIPDDEGDLEERLLRARAELTEEQAVAQKLKNQVTEGKLIDTGFCIFALSKLAMALSSTLDSIPLSMQRQFPDLTPRHLDHLKTLIAKGANQCARAGDKLPDLLDEYIRATTE
;
A
#
# COMPACT_ATOMS: atom_id res chain seq x y z
N MET A 1 37.66 46.10 -34.33
CA MET A 1 38.67 46.26 -33.27
C MET A 1 38.42 45.17 -32.24
N ALA A 2 39.43 44.40 -31.86
CA ALA A 2 39.32 43.48 -30.73
C ALA A 2 39.43 44.30 -29.43
N PHE A 3 38.53 44.07 -28.48
CA PHE A 3 38.56 44.75 -27.18
C PHE A 3 39.16 43.78 -26.16
N LEU A 4 40.36 44.12 -25.71
CA LEU A 4 41.19 43.25 -24.88
C LEU A 4 41.12 43.68 -23.42
N LEU A 5 40.74 42.76 -22.54
CA LEU A 5 40.76 42.98 -21.08
C LEU A 5 41.76 42.04 -20.42
N ASN A 6 42.38 42.52 -19.34
CA ASN A 6 43.14 41.65 -18.46
C ASN A 6 42.20 40.66 -17.76
N LYS A 7 42.78 39.63 -17.16
CA LYS A 7 42.03 38.56 -16.48
C LYS A 7 41.09 39.04 -15.37
N SER A 8 41.52 40.01 -14.55
CA SER A 8 40.76 40.49 -13.39
C SER A 8 39.56 41.33 -13.83
N ASP A 9 39.77 42.21 -14.81
CA ASP A 9 38.73 43.05 -15.40
C ASP A 9 37.74 42.21 -16.19
N MET A 10 38.23 41.18 -16.92
CA MET A 10 37.37 40.23 -17.63
C MET A 10 36.46 39.48 -16.66
N ALA A 11 37.02 38.89 -15.60
CA ALA A 11 36.25 38.15 -14.60
C ALA A 11 35.20 39.06 -13.92
N SER A 12 35.57 40.30 -13.60
CA SER A 12 34.67 41.30 -13.03
C SER A 12 33.55 41.69 -14.00
N SER A 13 33.84 41.82 -15.30
CA SER A 13 32.87 42.23 -16.32
C SER A 13 31.73 41.22 -16.54
N ILE A 14 31.99 39.94 -16.32
CA ILE A 14 31.02 38.85 -16.45
C ILE A 14 30.48 38.37 -15.10
N GLY A 15 30.91 38.99 -14.00
CA GLY A 15 30.40 38.73 -12.65
C GLY A 15 30.90 37.43 -12.00
N ILE A 16 32.09 36.95 -12.33
CA ILE A 16 32.68 35.73 -11.75
C ILE A 16 34.00 35.99 -11.04
N SER A 17 34.44 35.06 -10.19
CA SER A 17 35.77 35.16 -9.56
C SER A 17 36.89 34.87 -10.56
N VAL A 18 38.07 35.45 -10.33
CA VAL A 18 39.28 35.20 -11.14
C VAL A 18 39.65 33.71 -11.17
N GLN A 19 39.40 32.99 -10.08
CA GLN A 19 39.59 31.52 -9.99
C GLN A 19 38.58 30.75 -10.83
N ALA A 20 37.33 31.21 -10.90
CA ALA A 20 36.32 30.62 -11.77
C ALA A 20 36.69 30.84 -13.24
N PHE A 21 37.15 32.04 -13.59
CA PHE A 21 37.60 32.37 -14.95
C PHE A 21 38.80 31.50 -15.40
N ASP A 22 39.76 31.20 -14.51
CA ASP A 22 40.86 30.26 -14.83
C ASP A 22 40.36 28.89 -15.29
N LYS A 23 39.32 28.38 -14.63
CA LYS A 23 38.73 27.08 -14.94
C LYS A 23 38.03 27.06 -16.30
N TRP A 24 37.77 28.23 -16.88
CA TRP A 24 37.14 28.31 -18.20
C TRP A 24 38.12 27.98 -19.33
N GLY A 25 39.44 28.08 -19.08
CA GLY A 25 40.47 27.71 -20.06
C GLY A 25 40.47 28.57 -21.32
N VAL A 26 40.01 29.83 -21.23
CA VAL A 26 39.94 30.74 -22.39
C VAL A 26 41.35 30.99 -22.93
N PRO A 27 41.59 30.87 -24.25
CA PRO A 27 42.91 31.10 -24.83
C PRO A 27 43.30 32.59 -24.72
N PRO A 28 44.52 32.92 -24.25
CA PRO A 28 44.98 34.29 -24.18
C PRO A 28 45.38 34.81 -25.57
N VAL A 29 45.04 36.06 -25.86
CA VAL A 29 45.30 36.69 -27.16
C VAL A 29 46.62 37.44 -27.16
N GLU A 30 46.94 38.12 -26.06
CA GLU A 30 48.15 38.92 -25.94
C GLU A 30 48.74 38.83 -24.53
N ARG A 31 50.07 38.91 -24.42
CA ARG A 31 50.77 39.02 -23.14
C ARG A 31 51.59 40.30 -23.13
N ARG A 32 51.33 41.18 -22.17
CA ARG A 32 52.12 42.39 -21.94
C ARG A 32 52.69 42.36 -20.54
N GLY A 33 54.00 42.12 -20.43
CA GLY A 33 54.68 41.98 -19.15
C GLY A 33 54.14 40.82 -18.32
N ARG A 34 53.63 41.10 -17.11
CA ARG A 34 53.02 40.10 -16.21
C ARG A 34 51.52 39.92 -16.43
N GLU A 35 50.91 40.70 -17.32
CA GLU A 35 49.46 40.65 -17.58
C GLU A 35 49.14 39.89 -18.88
N VAL A 36 48.02 39.17 -18.83
CA VAL A 36 47.50 38.35 -19.92
C VAL A 36 46.14 38.90 -20.33
N PHE A 37 45.96 39.11 -21.63
CA PHE A 37 44.79 39.74 -22.20
C PHE A 37 43.94 38.75 -22.98
N TYR A 38 42.62 38.92 -22.87
CA TYR A 38 41.60 38.08 -23.47
C TYR A 38 40.67 38.94 -24.32
N ASP A 39 40.22 38.39 -25.45
CA ASP A 39 39.19 39.05 -26.27
C ASP A 39 37.81 38.92 -25.61
N VAL A 40 37.17 40.06 -25.34
CA VAL A 40 35.86 40.10 -24.68
C VAL A 40 34.81 39.35 -25.46
N LYS A 41 34.85 39.43 -26.81
CA LYS A 41 33.85 38.78 -27.64
C LYS A 41 33.82 37.26 -27.44
N THR A 42 35.00 36.63 -27.48
CA THR A 42 35.14 35.17 -27.27
C THR A 42 34.67 34.75 -25.87
N VAL A 43 34.99 35.54 -24.83
CA VAL A 43 34.57 35.22 -23.46
C VAL A 43 33.05 35.28 -23.31
N LEU A 44 32.40 36.29 -23.90
CA LEU A 44 30.94 36.42 -23.85
C LEU A 44 30.21 35.32 -24.62
N GLU A 45 30.79 34.83 -25.72
CA GLU A 45 30.25 33.68 -26.46
C GLU A 45 30.28 32.41 -25.58
N ILE A 46 31.40 32.13 -24.92
CA ILE A 46 31.56 31.00 -24.00
C ILE A 46 30.62 31.10 -22.80
N ASP A 47 30.48 32.28 -22.20
CA ASP A 47 29.54 32.52 -21.09
C ASP A 47 28.08 32.25 -21.53
N ARG A 48 27.71 32.71 -22.72
CA ARG A 48 26.36 32.51 -23.27
C ARG A 48 26.06 31.03 -23.52
N GLU A 49 27.01 30.28 -24.08
CA GLU A 49 26.88 28.84 -24.31
C GLU A 49 26.72 28.07 -22.99
N ARG A 50 27.52 28.40 -21.97
CA ARG A 50 27.43 27.77 -20.64
C ARG A 50 26.10 28.07 -19.95
N ARG A 51 25.59 29.30 -20.04
CA ARG A 51 24.26 29.65 -19.50
C ARG A 51 23.13 28.90 -20.20
N GLN A 52 23.21 28.74 -21.52
CA GLN A 52 22.23 27.95 -22.27
C GLN A 52 22.30 26.47 -21.90
N HIS A 53 23.50 25.91 -21.70
CA HIS A 53 23.66 24.54 -21.26
C HIS A 53 23.07 24.33 -19.85
N ASN A 54 23.37 25.22 -18.90
CA ASN A 54 22.82 25.13 -17.54
C ASN A 54 21.30 25.33 -17.48
N GLN A 55 20.70 26.15 -18.35
CA GLN A 55 19.24 26.30 -18.44
C GLN A 55 18.54 25.08 -19.05
N ARG A 56 19.28 24.19 -19.71
CA ARG A 56 18.74 23.05 -20.47
C ARG A 56 18.89 21.71 -19.73
N ILE A 57 19.58 21.70 -18.59
CA ILE A 57 19.58 20.57 -17.65
C ILE A 57 18.25 20.64 -16.88
N PRO A 58 17.30 19.73 -17.12
CA PRO A 58 16.05 19.71 -16.36
C PRO A 58 16.36 19.33 -14.91
N ASP A 59 15.60 19.90 -13.98
CA ASP A 59 15.63 19.59 -12.56
C ASP A 59 14.95 18.23 -12.29
N ASP A 60 15.50 17.17 -12.92
CA ASP A 60 14.99 15.79 -12.90
C ASP A 60 15.04 15.19 -11.49
N GLU A 61 15.93 15.71 -10.64
CA GLU A 61 16.09 15.30 -9.25
C GLU A 61 14.92 15.80 -8.37
N GLY A 62 14.42 17.01 -8.63
CA GLY A 62 13.22 17.56 -7.96
C GLY A 62 11.93 16.83 -8.34
N ASP A 63 11.75 16.45 -9.61
CA ASP A 63 10.60 15.64 -10.06
C ASP A 63 10.63 14.24 -9.43
N LEU A 64 11.81 13.62 -9.34
CA LEU A 64 11.97 12.32 -8.70
C LEU A 64 11.65 12.38 -7.20
N GLU A 65 12.12 13.41 -6.49
CA GLU A 65 11.85 13.57 -5.06
C GLU A 65 10.36 13.78 -4.80
N GLU A 66 9.68 14.61 -5.60
CA GLU A 66 8.24 14.83 -5.49
C GLU A 66 7.44 13.55 -5.75
N ARG A 67 7.82 12.77 -6.76
CA ARG A 67 7.19 11.48 -7.06
C ARG A 67 7.40 10.45 -5.94
N LEU A 68 8.59 10.41 -5.35
CA LEU A 68 8.88 9.55 -4.20
C LEU A 68 8.07 9.95 -2.97
N LEU A 69 7.90 11.25 -2.72
CA LEU A 69 7.08 11.76 -1.62
C LEU A 69 5.61 11.38 -1.78
N ARG A 70 5.04 11.51 -2.98
CA ARG A 70 3.66 11.09 -3.27
C ARG A 70 3.48 9.58 -3.07
N ALA A 71 4.38 8.77 -3.62
CA ALA A 71 4.32 7.31 -3.46
C ALA A 71 4.42 6.87 -1.98
N ARG A 72 5.22 7.57 -1.16
CA ARG A 72 5.29 7.32 0.28
C ARG A 72 3.99 7.70 0.99
N ALA A 73 3.35 8.79 0.60
CA ALA A 73 2.08 9.21 1.18
C ALA A 73 0.98 8.17 0.92
N GLU A 74 0.83 7.72 -0.34
CA GLU A 74 -0.13 6.68 -0.73
C GLU A 74 0.10 5.38 0.04
N LEU A 75 1.36 4.91 0.10
CA LEU A 75 1.70 3.70 0.86
C LEU A 75 1.37 3.84 2.36
N THR A 76 1.58 5.02 2.94
CA THR A 76 1.29 5.27 4.35
C THR A 76 -0.22 5.24 4.61
N GLU A 77 -1.03 5.77 3.69
CA GLU A 77 -2.49 5.71 3.76
C GLU A 77 -3.01 4.26 3.69
N GLU A 78 -2.52 3.47 2.72
CA GLU A 78 -2.87 2.05 2.61
C GLU A 78 -2.49 1.26 3.87
N GLN A 79 -1.28 1.50 4.40
CA GLN A 79 -0.83 0.89 5.65
C GLN A 79 -1.70 1.29 6.84
N ALA A 80 -2.15 2.54 6.92
CA ALA A 80 -3.04 3.00 7.96
C ALA A 80 -4.42 2.32 7.88
N VAL A 81 -4.97 2.12 6.68
CA VAL A 81 -6.22 1.36 6.47
C VAL A 81 -6.04 -0.09 6.90
N ALA A 82 -4.97 -0.75 6.45
CA ALA A 82 -4.67 -2.13 6.83
C ALA A 82 -4.51 -2.28 8.35
N GLN A 83 -3.85 -1.32 9.01
CA GLN A 83 -3.69 -1.33 10.46
C GLN A 83 -5.01 -1.10 11.19
N LYS A 84 -5.89 -0.23 10.68
CA LYS A 84 -7.24 -0.04 11.24
C LYS A 84 -8.06 -1.32 11.17
N LEU A 85 -8.02 -2.04 10.05
CA LEU A 85 -8.68 -3.35 9.91
C LEU A 85 -8.13 -4.37 10.91
N LYS A 86 -6.79 -4.46 11.07
CA LYS A 86 -6.16 -5.31 12.08
C LYS A 86 -6.54 -4.93 13.51
N ASN A 87 -6.65 -3.64 13.82
CA ASN A 87 -7.10 -3.17 15.12
C ASN A 87 -8.56 -3.59 15.37
N GLN A 88 -9.44 -3.49 14.37
CA GLN A 88 -10.84 -3.95 14.49
C GLN A 88 -10.94 -5.46 14.73
N VAL A 89 -10.06 -6.27 14.12
CA VAL A 89 -9.95 -7.71 14.42
C VAL A 89 -9.50 -7.92 15.87
N THR A 90 -8.46 -7.21 16.30
CA THR A 90 -7.89 -7.33 17.66
C THR A 90 -8.89 -6.89 18.74
N GLU A 91 -9.70 -5.87 18.46
CA GLU A 91 -10.79 -5.38 19.31
C GLU A 91 -12.03 -6.28 19.30
N GLY A 92 -12.05 -7.35 18.49
CA GLY A 92 -13.18 -8.28 18.39
C GLY A 92 -14.39 -7.72 17.63
N LYS A 93 -14.23 -6.60 16.92
CA LYS A 93 -15.29 -5.97 16.10
C LYS A 93 -15.37 -6.55 14.69
N LEU A 94 -14.27 -7.14 14.21
CA LEU A 94 -14.19 -7.81 12.91
C LEU A 94 -13.81 -9.28 13.16
N ILE A 95 -14.76 -10.18 12.90
CA ILE A 95 -14.56 -11.61 13.09
C ILE A 95 -14.31 -12.24 11.73
N ASP A 96 -13.28 -13.08 11.64
CA ASP A 96 -12.98 -13.84 10.43
C ASP A 96 -14.14 -14.80 10.09
N THR A 97 -14.63 -14.73 8.85
CA THR A 97 -15.73 -15.59 8.37
C THR A 97 -15.38 -17.08 8.49
N GLY A 98 -14.11 -17.44 8.28
CA GLY A 98 -13.61 -18.80 8.46
C GLY A 98 -13.72 -19.28 9.90
N PHE A 99 -13.39 -18.42 10.86
CA PHE A 99 -13.62 -18.69 12.29
C PHE A 99 -15.11 -18.91 12.60
N CYS A 100 -16.01 -18.08 12.07
CA CYS A 100 -17.45 -18.24 12.26
C CYS A 100 -17.96 -19.59 11.74
N ILE A 101 -17.55 -19.97 10.52
CA ILE A 101 -17.89 -21.27 9.92
C ILE A 101 -17.36 -22.41 10.80
N PHE A 102 -16.09 -22.34 11.19
CA PHE A 102 -15.47 -23.36 12.05
C PHE A 102 -16.19 -23.50 13.40
N ALA A 103 -16.44 -22.37 14.08
CA ALA A 103 -17.08 -22.36 15.40
C ALA A 103 -18.51 -22.91 15.32
N LEU A 104 -19.31 -22.48 14.34
CA LEU A 104 -20.68 -22.94 14.18
C LEU A 104 -20.75 -24.41 13.76
N SER A 105 -19.88 -24.88 12.87
CA SER A 105 -19.77 -26.31 12.55
C SER A 105 -19.43 -27.14 13.79
N LYS A 106 -18.50 -26.68 14.63
CA LYS A 106 -18.14 -27.38 15.87
C LYS A 106 -19.28 -27.44 16.88
N LEU A 107 -19.99 -26.33 17.08
CA LEU A 107 -21.17 -26.27 17.95
C LEU A 107 -22.29 -27.16 17.41
N ALA A 108 -22.53 -27.15 16.11
CA ALA A 108 -23.60 -27.92 15.50
C ALA A 108 -23.31 -29.43 15.49
N MET A 109 -22.04 -29.84 15.37
CA MET A 109 -21.64 -31.24 15.59
C MET A 109 -21.88 -31.69 17.04
N ALA A 110 -21.53 -30.85 18.04
CA ALA A 110 -21.79 -31.16 19.44
C ALA A 110 -23.30 -31.30 19.73
N LEU A 111 -24.11 -30.41 19.14
CA LEU A 111 -25.56 -30.47 19.24
C LEU A 111 -26.12 -31.72 18.54
N SER A 112 -25.64 -32.06 17.34
CA SER A 112 -26.00 -33.28 16.62
C SER A 112 -25.75 -34.53 17.46
N SER A 113 -24.56 -34.66 18.06
CA SER A 113 -24.24 -35.77 18.96
C SER A 113 -25.14 -35.83 20.19
N THR A 114 -25.57 -34.68 20.71
CA THR A 114 -26.51 -34.64 21.84
C THR A 114 -27.90 -35.12 21.41
N LEU A 115 -28.36 -34.70 20.23
CA LEU A 115 -29.64 -35.14 19.66
C LEU A 115 -29.68 -36.66 19.45
N ASP A 116 -28.60 -37.26 18.94
CA ASP A 116 -28.51 -38.71 18.71
C ASP A 116 -28.65 -39.56 19.99
N SER A 117 -28.39 -38.97 21.17
CA SER A 117 -28.55 -39.66 22.46
C SER A 117 -30.00 -39.71 22.97
N ILE A 118 -30.89 -38.87 22.41
CA ILE A 118 -32.27 -38.71 22.89
C ILE A 118 -33.11 -39.99 22.72
N PRO A 119 -33.09 -40.69 21.58
CA PRO A 119 -33.92 -41.89 21.42
C PRO A 119 -33.62 -42.98 22.44
N LEU A 120 -32.33 -43.20 22.76
CA LEU A 120 -31.91 -44.20 23.75
C LEU A 120 -32.33 -43.79 25.17
N SER A 121 -32.21 -42.50 25.49
CA SER A 121 -32.64 -41.96 26.78
C SER A 121 -34.16 -42.09 26.97
N MET A 122 -34.94 -41.79 25.93
CA MET A 122 -36.39 -41.99 25.91
C MET A 122 -36.78 -43.46 26.09
N GLN A 123 -36.11 -44.38 25.41
CA GLN A 123 -36.35 -45.82 25.56
C GLN A 123 -36.09 -46.30 26.99
N ARG A 124 -35.04 -45.79 27.65
CA ARG A 124 -34.71 -46.16 29.03
C ARG A 124 -35.70 -45.59 30.04
N GLN A 125 -36.18 -44.37 29.83
CA GLN A 125 -37.06 -43.67 30.75
C GLN A 125 -38.53 -44.11 30.62
N PHE A 126 -38.93 -44.55 29.42
CA PHE A 126 -40.30 -44.96 29.11
C PHE A 126 -40.30 -46.35 28.43
N PRO A 127 -40.23 -47.44 29.19
CA PRO A 127 -40.15 -48.81 28.63
C PRO A 127 -41.39 -49.22 27.81
N ASP A 128 -42.54 -48.59 28.10
CA ASP A 128 -43.83 -48.89 27.45
C ASP A 128 -43.98 -48.25 26.05
N LEU A 129 -42.99 -47.44 25.63
CA LEU A 129 -43.00 -46.82 24.31
C LEU A 129 -42.90 -47.89 23.22
N THR A 130 -43.88 -47.92 22.32
CA THR A 130 -43.89 -48.91 21.24
C THR A 130 -42.67 -48.73 20.31
N PRO A 131 -42.09 -49.82 19.78
CA PRO A 131 -40.95 -49.75 18.87
C PRO A 131 -41.18 -48.81 17.69
N ARG A 132 -42.41 -48.78 17.16
CA ARG A 132 -42.81 -47.93 16.03
C ARG A 132 -42.70 -46.43 16.35
N HIS A 133 -43.01 -46.01 17.58
CA HIS A 133 -42.84 -44.62 18.00
C HIS A 133 -41.36 -44.26 18.17
N LEU A 134 -40.55 -45.17 18.71
CA LEU A 134 -39.10 -44.98 18.83
C LEU A 134 -38.41 -44.88 17.47
N ASP A 135 -38.82 -45.67 16.49
CA ASP A 135 -38.25 -45.61 15.14
C ASP A 135 -38.65 -44.32 14.40
N HIS A 136 -39.88 -43.84 14.60
CA HIS A 136 -40.28 -42.53 14.11
C HIS A 136 -39.46 -41.41 14.76
N LEU A 137 -39.26 -41.45 16.08
CA LEU A 137 -38.44 -40.50 16.83
C LEU A 137 -36.98 -40.49 16.32
N LYS A 138 -36.36 -41.66 16.17
CA LYS A 138 -35.00 -41.78 15.61
C LYS A 138 -34.90 -41.13 14.22
N THR A 139 -35.92 -41.33 13.38
CA THR A 139 -35.95 -40.74 12.03
C THR A 139 -36.00 -39.21 12.08
N LEU A 140 -36.81 -38.64 12.98
CA LEU A 140 -36.89 -37.18 13.14
C LEU A 140 -35.59 -36.60 13.72
N ILE A 141 -35.02 -37.24 14.74
CA ILE A 141 -33.74 -36.87 15.34
C ILE A 141 -32.63 -36.90 14.28
N ALA A 142 -32.51 -37.97 13.51
CA ALA A 142 -31.50 -38.09 12.46
C ALA A 142 -31.64 -37.01 11.39
N LYS A 143 -32.87 -36.61 11.02
CA LYS A 143 -33.09 -35.49 10.09
C LYS A 143 -32.58 -34.17 10.69
N GLY A 144 -32.88 -33.89 11.95
CA GLY A 144 -32.43 -32.68 12.64
C GLY A 144 -30.92 -32.64 12.86
N ALA A 145 -30.34 -33.75 13.31
CA ALA A 145 -28.90 -33.94 13.50
C ALA A 145 -28.10 -33.66 12.21
N ASN A 146 -28.55 -34.24 11.08
CA ASN A 146 -27.95 -34.01 9.77
C ASN A 146 -28.07 -32.55 9.29
N GLN A 147 -29.17 -31.86 9.60
CA GLN A 147 -29.30 -30.44 9.30
C GLN A 147 -28.34 -29.58 10.14
N CYS A 148 -28.18 -29.91 11.43
CA CYS A 148 -27.22 -29.23 12.30
C CYS A 148 -25.80 -29.43 11.79
N ALA A 149 -25.41 -30.65 11.42
CA ALA A 149 -24.08 -30.93 10.89
C ALA A 149 -23.70 -30.06 9.66
N ARG A 150 -24.69 -29.54 8.92
CA ARG A 150 -24.52 -28.68 7.74
C ARG A 150 -24.78 -27.19 8.02
N ALA A 151 -24.94 -26.79 9.28
CA ALA A 151 -25.26 -25.41 9.62
C ALA A 151 -24.15 -24.43 9.21
N GLY A 152 -22.87 -24.82 9.34
CA GLY A 152 -21.74 -23.99 8.92
C GLY A 152 -21.68 -23.74 7.41
N ASP A 153 -22.13 -24.69 6.59
CA ASP A 153 -22.12 -24.57 5.13
C ASP A 153 -23.07 -23.46 4.63
N LYS A 154 -24.12 -23.16 5.39
CA LYS A 154 -25.13 -22.14 5.04
C LYS A 154 -24.75 -20.72 5.48
N LEU A 155 -23.67 -20.59 6.24
CA LEU A 155 -23.27 -19.32 6.83
C LEU A 155 -22.93 -18.24 5.78
N PRO A 156 -22.25 -18.54 4.66
CA PRO A 156 -22.01 -17.55 3.61
C PRO A 156 -23.31 -17.00 3.01
N ASP A 157 -24.28 -17.86 2.71
CA ASP A 157 -25.56 -17.44 2.14
C ASP A 157 -26.35 -16.55 3.11
N LEU A 158 -26.34 -16.89 4.40
CA LEU A 158 -26.98 -16.09 5.45
C LEU A 158 -26.30 -14.73 5.65
N LEU A 159 -24.97 -14.68 5.50
CA LEU A 159 -24.22 -13.43 5.56
C LEU A 159 -24.59 -12.53 4.37
N ASP A 160 -24.67 -13.09 3.15
CA ASP A 160 -25.09 -12.36 1.96
C ASP A 160 -26.52 -11.82 2.09
N GLU A 161 -27.44 -12.63 2.64
CA GLU A 161 -28.81 -12.21 2.93
C GLU A 161 -28.85 -11.06 3.94
N TYR A 162 -28.08 -11.14 5.02
CA TYR A 162 -27.99 -10.09 6.03
C TYR A 162 -27.43 -8.78 5.45
N ILE A 163 -26.38 -8.84 4.63
CA ILE A 163 -25.82 -7.65 3.97
C ILE A 163 -26.87 -6.99 3.09
N ARG A 164 -27.60 -7.77 2.28
CA ARG A 164 -28.68 -7.23 1.43
C ARG A 164 -29.76 -6.55 2.27
N ALA A 165 -30.23 -7.22 3.32
CA ALA A 165 -31.31 -6.71 4.17
C ALA A 165 -30.93 -5.46 4.99
N THR A 166 -29.63 -5.21 5.22
CA THR A 166 -29.15 -4.07 6.02
C THR A 166 -28.62 -2.90 5.17
N THR A 167 -28.45 -3.11 3.87
CA THR A 167 -27.93 -2.10 2.92
C THR A 167 -29.04 -1.46 2.08
N GLU A 168 -30.25 -2.03 2.05
CA GLU A 168 -31.50 -1.41 1.54
C GLU A 168 -32.19 -0.55 2.62
#